data_AF-F8L552-F1
#
_entry.id   AF-F8L552-F1
#
_cell.length_a   1.000
_cell.length_b   1.000
_cell.length_c   1.000
_cell.angle_alpha   90.00
_cell.angle_beta   90.00
_cell.angle_gamma   90.00
#
_symmetry.space_group_name_H-M   'P 1'
#
loop_
_entity.id
_entity.type
_entity.pdbx_description
1 polymer ?
#
loop_
_entity_poly.entity_id
_entity_poly.type
_entity_poly.pdbx_seq_one_letter_code
_entity_poly.pdbx_strand_id
1 'polypeptide(L)'
;MKEEKLQPIKRIRKKIGDVIEILTSKGLAYVQYTHEHTKLPKWGSLIRILQGFYDIRPSQKELVELVKKPHRFRTFCPVYYGINTGDWKLVGNFPVPEFAQKFPIFKLSTALPGEDPLEKTWWLWDGEKEWKVGKLSPEEQKKYPLQKICNDTALIENIETGKSLGRELC
;
A
#
# COMPACT_ATOMS: atom_id res chain seq x y z
N MET A 1 12.29 -18.10 -36.85
CA MET A 1 11.46 -17.52 -35.78
C MET A 1 11.63 -18.39 -34.54
N LYS A 2 12.23 -17.87 -33.47
CA LYS A 2 12.34 -18.60 -32.19
C LYS A 2 11.04 -18.35 -31.43
N GLU A 3 10.29 -19.41 -31.13
CA GLU A 3 9.22 -19.36 -30.15
C GLU A 3 9.83 -19.04 -28.79
N GLU A 4 9.54 -17.85 -28.30
CA GLU A 4 9.80 -17.46 -26.92
C GLU A 4 8.85 -18.28 -26.03
N LYS A 5 9.39 -19.35 -25.43
CA LYS A 5 8.64 -20.15 -24.44
C LYS A 5 8.33 -19.24 -23.25
N LEU A 6 7.06 -18.85 -23.11
CA LEU A 6 6.52 -18.25 -21.88
C LEU A 6 6.90 -19.15 -20.70
N GLN A 7 7.80 -18.68 -19.84
CA GLN A 7 8.15 -19.42 -18.63
C GLN A 7 6.92 -19.50 -17.73
N PRO A 8 6.66 -20.66 -17.08
CA PRO A 8 5.53 -20.79 -16.18
C PRO A 8 5.66 -19.78 -15.04
N ILE A 9 4.64 -18.95 -14.85
CA ILE A 9 4.59 -17.96 -13.77
C ILE A 9 4.68 -18.74 -12.45
N LYS A 10 5.83 -18.68 -11.78
CA LYS A 10 6.04 -19.29 -10.47
C LYS A 10 5.12 -18.59 -9.49
N ARG A 11 4.00 -19.25 -9.14
CA ARG A 11 2.98 -18.66 -8.26
C ARG A 11 3.54 -18.48 -6.85
N ILE A 12 3.93 -17.25 -6.51
CA ILE A 12 4.43 -16.91 -5.17
C ILE A 12 3.28 -17.00 -4.17
N ARG A 13 3.45 -17.80 -3.12
CA ARG A 13 2.49 -17.90 -2.03
C ARG A 13 2.61 -16.67 -1.13
N LYS A 14 1.58 -15.85 -1.11
CA LYS A 14 1.48 -14.67 -0.25
C LYS A 14 1.53 -15.05 1.22
N LYS A 15 2.30 -14.33 2.04
CA LYS A 15 2.30 -14.50 3.51
C LYS A 15 2.30 -13.14 4.20
N ILE A 16 1.39 -12.98 5.16
CA ILE A 16 1.38 -11.79 6.02
C ILE A 16 2.77 -11.60 6.64
N GLY A 17 3.28 -10.38 6.60
CA GLY A 17 4.63 -10.04 7.01
C GLY A 17 5.67 -10.03 5.89
N ASP A 18 5.32 -10.46 4.68
CA ASP A 18 6.22 -10.39 3.51
C ASP A 18 6.66 -8.95 3.27
N VAL A 19 7.97 -8.75 3.17
CA VAL A 19 8.59 -7.46 2.85
C VAL A 19 9.10 -7.52 1.42
N ILE A 20 8.68 -6.53 0.64
CA ILE A 20 8.89 -6.45 -0.79
C ILE A 20 9.66 -5.17 -1.08
N GLU A 21 10.74 -5.32 -1.82
CA GLU A 21 11.58 -4.25 -2.34
C GLU A 21 11.05 -3.76 -3.68
N ILE A 22 10.98 -2.44 -3.80
CA ILE A 22 10.53 -1.71 -4.99
C ILE A 22 11.65 -0.75 -5.38
N LEU A 23 12.10 -0.81 -6.63
CA LEU A 23 13.02 0.18 -7.19
C LEU A 23 12.24 1.45 -7.55
N THR A 24 12.75 2.60 -7.14
CA THR A 24 12.18 3.93 -7.44
C THR A 24 13.27 4.86 -7.95
N SER A 25 12.89 6.02 -8.50
CA SER A 25 13.81 7.07 -8.91
C SER A 25 14.64 7.65 -7.75
N LYS A 26 14.20 7.43 -6.50
CA LYS A 26 14.86 7.89 -5.27
C LYS A 26 15.67 6.79 -4.56
N GLY A 27 15.83 5.63 -5.19
CA GLY A 27 16.48 4.45 -4.60
C GLY A 27 15.48 3.34 -4.26
N LEU A 28 15.90 2.40 -3.43
CA LEU A 28 15.09 1.27 -2.99
C LEU A 28 14.09 1.71 -1.92
N ALA A 29 12.83 1.36 -2.12
CA ALA A 29 11.77 1.49 -1.15
C ALA A 29 11.25 0.10 -0.73
N TYR A 30 10.64 0.03 0.44
CA TYR A 30 10.15 -1.23 0.99
C TYR A 30 8.69 -1.12 1.38
N VAL A 31 7.93 -2.17 1.06
CA VAL A 31 6.54 -2.33 1.52
C VAL A 31 6.43 -3.61 2.31
N GLN A 32 5.56 -3.62 3.31
CA GLN A 32 5.21 -4.84 4.03
C GLN A 32 3.75 -5.19 3.77
N TYR A 33 3.52 -6.45 3.41
CA TYR A 33 2.19 -7.02 3.25
C TYR A 33 1.59 -7.34 4.62
N THR A 34 0.43 -6.75 4.92
CA THR A 34 -0.13 -6.74 6.28
C THR A 34 -1.47 -7.45 6.42
N HIS A 35 -2.33 -7.38 5.40
CA HIS A 35 -3.64 -8.03 5.42
C HIS A 35 -4.04 -8.48 4.02
N GLU A 36 -4.86 -9.53 3.93
CA GLU A 36 -5.63 -9.85 2.73
C GLU A 36 -7.10 -9.57 3.03
N HIS A 37 -7.75 -8.73 2.24
CA HIS A 37 -9.19 -8.53 2.33
C HIS A 37 -9.89 -9.38 1.26
N THR A 38 -10.46 -10.51 1.69
CA THR A 38 -11.08 -11.52 0.82
C THR A 38 -12.61 -11.50 0.85
N LYS A 39 -13.21 -10.76 1.80
CA LYS A 39 -14.66 -10.58 1.92
C LYS A 39 -15.16 -9.72 0.75
N LEU A 40 -16.44 -9.83 0.39
CA LEU A 40 -17.02 -8.99 -0.67
C LEU A 40 -17.38 -7.60 -0.11
N PRO A 41 -17.09 -6.50 -0.84
CA PRO A 41 -16.28 -6.44 -2.08
C PRO A 41 -14.80 -6.75 -1.81
N LYS A 42 -14.17 -7.51 -2.72
CA LYS A 42 -12.78 -7.99 -2.55
C LYS A 42 -11.79 -6.87 -2.86
N TRP A 43 -11.11 -6.37 -1.84
CA TRP A 43 -10.04 -5.37 -2.00
C TRP A 43 -8.66 -6.01 -2.18
N GLY A 44 -8.49 -7.24 -1.73
CA GLY A 44 -7.23 -7.96 -1.84
C GLY A 44 -6.15 -7.38 -0.92
N SER A 45 -4.97 -7.14 -1.49
CA SER A 45 -3.75 -7.09 -0.70
C SER A 45 -3.52 -5.71 -0.10
N LEU A 46 -3.51 -5.63 1.23
CA LEU A 46 -3.24 -4.40 1.97
C LEU A 46 -1.77 -4.36 2.39
N ILE A 47 -1.09 -3.32 1.93
CA ILE A 47 0.31 -3.06 2.25
C ILE A 47 0.47 -1.79 3.07
N ARG A 48 1.60 -1.73 3.78
CA ARG A 48 2.11 -0.49 4.35
C ARG A 48 3.47 -0.16 3.75
N ILE A 49 3.73 1.12 3.55
CA ILE A 49 5.00 1.61 3.01
C ILE A 49 5.93 1.91 4.19
N LEU A 50 7.14 1.34 4.16
CA LEU A 50 8.15 1.53 5.21
C LEU A 50 8.91 2.86 5.00
N GLN A 51 9.63 3.29 6.03
CA GLN A 51 10.32 4.60 6.02
C GLN A 51 11.54 4.62 5.09
N GLY A 52 11.83 5.80 4.56
CA GLY A 52 13.08 6.09 3.86
C GLY A 52 13.18 5.56 2.43
N PHE A 53 14.34 5.85 1.85
CA PHE A 53 14.84 5.34 0.58
C PHE A 53 16.29 4.91 0.81
N TYR A 54 16.76 3.91 0.06
CA TYR A 54 18.05 3.28 0.28
C TYR A 54 18.80 3.06 -1.04
N ASP A 55 20.06 3.48 -1.12
CA ASP A 55 20.89 3.27 -2.31
C ASP A 55 21.27 1.79 -2.47
N ILE A 56 21.48 1.11 -1.35
CA ILE A 56 21.79 -0.32 -1.27
C ILE A 56 20.76 -1.02 -0.39
N ARG A 57 20.52 -2.30 -0.65
CA ARG A 57 19.59 -3.10 0.14
C ARG A 57 20.06 -3.16 1.60
N PRO A 58 19.23 -2.75 2.59
CA PRO A 58 19.57 -2.92 4.00
C PRO A 58 19.78 -4.39 4.34
N SER A 59 20.70 -4.65 5.27
CA SER A 59 20.94 -5.97 5.82
C SER A 59 19.69 -6.53 6.51
N GLN A 60 19.68 -7.84 6.76
CA GLN A 60 18.56 -8.49 7.45
C GLN A 60 18.28 -7.86 8.83
N LYS A 61 19.32 -7.46 9.56
CA LYS A 61 19.19 -6.79 10.86
C LYS A 61 18.56 -5.41 10.72
N GLU A 62 18.94 -4.65 9.70
CA GLU A 62 18.36 -3.33 9.44
C GLU A 62 16.91 -3.42 8.96
N LEU A 63 16.56 -4.45 8.19
CA LEU A 63 15.17 -4.72 7.81
C LEU A 63 14.28 -5.03 9.03
N VAL A 64 14.80 -5.77 10.03
CA VAL A 64 14.09 -5.99 11.31
C VAL A 64 13.80 -4.67 12.01
N GLU A 65 14.76 -3.74 12.05
CA GLU A 65 14.54 -2.43 12.67
C GLU A 65 13.62 -1.55 11.83
N LEU A 66 13.71 -1.64 10.50
CA LEU A 66 12.85 -0.90 9.58
C LEU A 66 11.38 -1.28 9.75
N VAL A 67 11.05 -2.57 9.88
CA VAL A 67 9.67 -3.00 10.10
C VAL A 67 9.13 -2.55 11.46
N LYS A 68 9.95 -2.25 12.46
CA LYS A 68 9.47 -1.72 13.74
C LYS A 68 9.05 -0.24 13.65
N LYS A 69 9.53 0.49 12.65
CA LYS A 69 9.21 1.91 12.48
C LYS A 69 7.76 2.12 12.01
N PRO A 70 7.15 3.29 12.34
CA PRO A 70 5.86 3.69 11.78
C PRO A 70 5.89 3.65 10.26
N HIS A 71 4.76 3.32 9.64
CA HIS A 71 4.63 3.34 8.18
C HIS A 71 4.43 4.78 7.69
N ARG A 72 4.78 5.04 6.43
CA ARG A 72 4.50 6.32 5.76
C ARG A 72 3.01 6.43 5.44
N PHE A 73 2.45 5.37 4.86
CA PHE A 73 1.02 5.23 4.56
C PHE A 73 0.65 3.76 4.32
N ARG A 74 -0.64 3.51 4.14
CA ARG A 74 -1.21 2.20 3.80
C ARG A 74 -2.10 2.33 2.56
N THR A 75 -2.13 1.30 1.73
CA THR A 75 -2.99 1.24 0.55
C THR A 75 -3.24 -0.20 0.14
N PHE A 76 -4.35 -0.44 -0.56
CA PHE A 76 -4.52 -1.69 -1.30
C PHE A 76 -3.66 -1.65 -2.55
N CYS A 77 -2.90 -2.70 -2.82
CA CYS A 77 -2.11 -2.85 -4.03
C CYS A 77 -1.87 -4.33 -4.32
N PRO A 78 -2.05 -4.80 -5.58
CA PRO A 78 -1.81 -6.19 -5.97
C PRO A 78 -0.30 -6.49 -6.07
N VAL A 79 0.44 -6.37 -4.98
CA VAL A 79 1.92 -6.36 -4.99
C VAL A 79 2.58 -7.60 -5.55
N TYR A 80 1.90 -8.74 -5.49
CA TYR A 80 2.39 -10.00 -6.05
C TYR A 80 2.32 -10.04 -7.58
N TYR A 81 1.54 -9.15 -8.20
CA TYR A 81 1.63 -8.93 -9.64
C TYR A 81 3.01 -8.39 -10.00
N GLY A 82 3.46 -7.31 -9.34
CA GLY A 82 4.80 -6.72 -9.55
C GLY A 82 5.96 -7.67 -9.25
N ILE A 83 5.79 -8.63 -8.32
CA ILE A 83 6.81 -9.67 -8.11
C ILE A 83 6.80 -10.69 -9.26
N ASN A 84 5.63 -11.07 -9.76
CA ASN A 84 5.51 -12.06 -10.84
C ASN A 84 5.98 -11.52 -12.19
N THR A 85 5.85 -10.21 -12.44
CA THR A 85 6.40 -9.54 -13.63
C THR A 85 7.91 -9.31 -13.53
N GLY A 86 8.48 -9.44 -12.33
CA GLY A 86 9.92 -9.30 -12.06
C GLY A 86 10.36 -7.89 -11.66
N ASP A 87 9.42 -6.93 -11.59
CA ASP A 87 9.71 -5.54 -11.26
C ASP A 87 10.07 -5.39 -9.77
N TRP A 88 9.46 -6.20 -8.90
CA TRP A 88 9.63 -6.12 -7.44
C TRP A 88 10.22 -7.41 -6.88
N LYS A 89 10.88 -7.32 -5.71
CA LYS A 89 11.60 -8.44 -5.11
C LYS A 89 11.11 -8.73 -3.70
N LEU A 90 10.68 -9.97 -3.44
CA LEU A 90 10.45 -10.44 -2.08
C LEU A 90 11.80 -10.57 -1.37
N VAL A 91 12.03 -9.80 -0.30
CA VAL A 91 13.32 -9.77 0.41
C VAL A 91 13.30 -10.49 1.75
N GLY A 92 12.12 -10.77 2.30
CA GLY A 92 11.99 -11.55 3.52
C GLY A 92 10.57 -11.57 4.04
N ASN A 93 10.36 -12.28 5.16
CA ASN A 93 9.12 -12.28 5.91
C ASN A 93 9.43 -11.89 7.35
N PHE A 94 8.76 -10.87 7.85
CA PHE A 94 8.98 -10.31 9.17
C PHE A 94 7.65 -10.10 9.88
N PRO A 95 7.58 -10.25 11.22
CA PRO A 95 6.37 -9.96 11.96
C PRO A 95 5.84 -8.54 11.66
N VAL A 96 4.52 -8.44 11.48
CA VAL A 96 3.85 -7.14 11.42
C VAL A 96 3.80 -6.59 12.84
N PRO A 97 4.29 -5.36 13.10
CA PRO A 97 4.29 -4.81 14.46
C PRO A 97 2.85 -4.56 14.93
N GLU A 98 2.62 -4.59 16.24
CA GLU A 98 1.29 -4.53 16.87
C GLU A 98 0.42 -3.37 16.36
N PHE A 99 1.00 -2.16 16.25
CA PHE A 99 0.30 -0.98 15.74
C PHE A 99 -0.17 -1.12 14.27
N ALA A 100 0.40 -2.05 13.51
CA ALA A 100 0.09 -2.32 12.11
C ALA A 100 -0.72 -3.62 11.90
N GLN A 101 -0.98 -4.40 12.95
CA GLN A 101 -1.80 -5.61 12.88
C GLN A 101 -3.31 -5.31 12.87
N LYS A 102 -3.71 -4.14 13.37
CA LYS A 102 -5.11 -3.70 13.26
C LYS A 102 -5.40 -3.23 11.84
N PHE A 103 -6.49 -3.73 11.28
CA PHE A 103 -7.00 -3.26 10.00
C PHE A 103 -7.33 -1.76 10.12
N PRO A 104 -6.84 -0.91 9.20
CA PRO A 104 -7.02 0.53 9.30
C PRO A 104 -8.44 0.92 8.91
N ILE A 105 -8.93 2.01 9.52
CA ILE A 105 -10.15 2.68 9.04
C ILE A 105 -9.79 3.49 7.81
N PHE A 106 -10.44 3.22 6.68
CA PHE A 106 -10.30 3.97 5.45
C PHE A 106 -11.33 5.09 5.36
N LYS A 107 -11.05 6.06 4.52
CA LYS A 107 -12.00 7.08 4.10
C LYS A 107 -12.36 6.92 2.62
N LEU A 108 -13.57 7.30 2.27
CA LEU A 108 -14.01 7.47 0.89
C LEU A 108 -14.91 8.70 0.76
N SER A 109 -15.06 9.20 -0.46
CA SER A 109 -16.02 10.24 -0.80
C SER A 109 -16.62 9.92 -2.16
N THR A 110 -17.91 10.23 -2.31
CA THR A 110 -18.65 10.09 -3.58
C THR A 110 -18.65 11.38 -4.40
N ALA A 111 -17.90 12.41 -3.97
CA ALA A 111 -17.83 13.69 -4.66
C ALA A 111 -17.18 13.54 -6.04
N LEU A 112 -17.68 14.30 -7.01
CA LEU A 112 -17.15 14.31 -8.36
C LEU A 112 -15.73 14.92 -8.41
N PRO A 113 -14.92 14.55 -9.42
CA PRO A 113 -13.65 15.21 -9.69
C PRO A 113 -13.86 16.73 -9.83
N GLY A 114 -13.04 17.53 -9.14
CA GLY A 114 -13.12 18.99 -9.18
C GLY A 114 -13.98 19.64 -8.08
N GLU A 115 -14.76 18.88 -7.31
CA GLU A 115 -15.44 19.43 -6.12
C GLU A 115 -14.42 19.82 -5.02
N ASP A 116 -14.69 20.94 -4.34
CA ASP A 116 -13.86 21.43 -3.24
C ASP A 116 -13.73 20.34 -2.15
N PRO A 117 -12.50 19.89 -1.81
CA PRO A 117 -12.24 18.95 -0.73
C PRO A 117 -12.93 19.27 0.62
N LEU A 118 -13.25 20.54 0.87
CA LEU A 118 -13.96 21.03 2.06
C LEU A 118 -15.48 20.82 1.99
N GLU A 119 -16.04 20.75 0.78
CA GLU A 119 -17.46 20.49 0.55
C GLU A 119 -17.78 19.00 0.37
N LYS A 120 -16.74 18.17 0.21
CA LYS A 120 -16.87 16.72 0.11
C LYS A 120 -17.47 16.13 1.39
N THR A 121 -18.53 15.35 1.19
CA THR A 121 -19.00 14.42 2.22
C THR A 121 -18.11 13.19 2.23
N TRP A 122 -17.60 12.86 3.40
CA TRP A 122 -16.75 11.71 3.67
C TRP A 122 -17.51 10.62 4.41
N TRP A 123 -17.09 9.40 4.12
CA TRP A 123 -17.49 8.19 4.82
C TRP A 123 -16.23 7.48 5.32
N LEU A 124 -16.38 6.73 6.40
CA LEU A 124 -15.33 5.88 6.94
C LEU A 124 -15.72 4.41 6.82
N TRP A 125 -14.73 3.55 6.66
CA TRP A 125 -14.90 2.11 6.50
C TRP A 125 -13.83 1.33 7.28
N ASP A 126 -14.23 0.41 8.15
CA ASP A 126 -13.33 -0.37 9.01
C ASP A 126 -12.94 -1.75 8.44
N GLY A 127 -13.33 -2.05 7.20
CA GLY A 127 -13.17 -3.38 6.60
C GLY A 127 -14.47 -4.19 6.58
N GLU A 128 -15.47 -3.81 7.37
CA GLU A 128 -16.75 -4.49 7.50
C GLU A 128 -17.94 -3.53 7.36
N LYS A 129 -17.93 -2.41 8.09
CA LYS A 129 -19.00 -1.42 8.13
C LYS A 129 -18.54 -0.10 7.57
N GLU A 130 -19.47 0.59 6.93
CA GLU A 130 -19.29 1.94 6.40
C GLU A 130 -20.24 2.89 7.13
N TRP A 131 -19.76 4.10 7.47
CA TRP A 131 -20.59 5.12 8.10
C TRP A 131 -20.20 6.53 7.64
N LYS A 132 -21.22 7.39 7.51
CA LYS A 132 -21.07 8.78 7.09
C LYS A 132 -20.51 9.62 8.24
N VAL A 133 -19.50 10.43 7.96
CA VAL A 133 -18.90 11.37 8.93
C VAL A 133 -19.06 12.83 8.52
N GLY A 134 -19.61 13.11 7.34
CA GLY A 134 -19.84 14.48 6.88
C GLY A 134 -18.55 15.12 6.38
N LYS A 135 -18.27 16.37 6.77
CA LYS A 135 -17.05 17.07 6.36
C LYS A 135 -15.87 16.65 7.24
N LEU A 136 -14.70 16.45 6.64
CA LEU A 136 -13.45 16.22 7.36
C LEU A 136 -12.47 17.35 7.04
N SER A 137 -11.84 17.92 8.07
CA SER A 137 -10.76 18.89 7.87
C SER A 137 -9.59 18.27 7.10
N PRO A 138 -8.76 19.05 6.40
CA PRO A 138 -7.57 18.54 5.72
C PRO A 138 -6.62 17.74 6.64
N GLU A 139 -6.60 18.03 7.94
CA GLU A 139 -5.78 17.30 8.92
C GLU A 139 -6.40 15.96 9.30
N GLU A 140 -7.72 15.90 9.48
CA GLU A 140 -8.42 14.63 9.74
C GLU A 140 -8.39 13.71 8.53
N GLN A 141 -8.51 14.29 7.34
CA GLN A 141 -8.34 13.60 6.08
C GLN A 141 -6.98 12.89 5.97
N LYS A 142 -5.94 13.37 6.66
CA LYS A 142 -4.62 12.74 6.69
C LYS A 142 -4.50 11.59 7.69
N LYS A 143 -5.49 11.37 8.55
CA LYS A 143 -5.47 10.26 9.51
C LYS A 143 -5.88 8.93 8.88
N TYR A 144 -6.65 8.97 7.80
CA TYR A 144 -7.28 7.79 7.20
C TYR A 144 -6.76 7.57 5.76
N PRO A 145 -6.29 6.35 5.42
CA PRO A 145 -6.00 5.98 4.04
C PRO A 145 -7.25 6.02 3.16
N LEU A 146 -7.08 6.24 1.86
CA LEU A 146 -8.19 6.25 0.90
C LEU A 146 -8.61 4.81 0.57
N GLN A 147 -9.92 4.54 0.55
CA GLN A 147 -10.47 3.24 0.14
C GLN A 147 -10.39 3.09 -1.39
N LYS A 148 -9.18 2.85 -1.91
CA LYS A 148 -8.93 2.65 -3.34
C LYS A 148 -7.83 1.62 -3.56
N ILE A 149 -7.92 0.88 -4.67
CA ILE A 149 -6.85 -0.01 -5.12
C ILE A 149 -5.85 0.82 -5.91
N CYS A 150 -4.60 0.78 -5.47
CA CYS A 150 -3.46 1.41 -6.10
C CYS A 150 -2.77 0.39 -7.00
N ASN A 151 -2.62 0.71 -8.29
CA ASN A 151 -1.79 -0.09 -9.18
C ASN A 151 -0.29 0.15 -8.91
N ASP A 152 0.54 -0.64 -9.54
CA ASP A 152 2.00 -0.59 -9.47
C ASP A 152 2.58 0.79 -9.82
N THR A 153 2.18 1.37 -10.96
CA THR A 153 2.68 2.68 -11.41
C THR A 153 2.33 3.79 -10.42
N ALA A 154 1.07 3.86 -9.98
CA ALA A 154 0.62 4.86 -9.02
C ALA A 154 1.28 4.64 -7.65
N LEU A 155 1.56 3.39 -7.26
CA LEU A 155 2.25 3.13 -5.99
C LEU A 155 3.66 3.73 -6.00
N ILE A 156 4.41 3.55 -7.09
CA ILE A 156 5.76 4.10 -7.22
C ILE A 156 5.70 5.64 -7.16
N GLU A 157 4.81 6.29 -7.91
CA GLU A 157 4.66 7.76 -7.85
C GLU A 157 4.32 8.24 -6.43
N ASN A 158 3.40 7.56 -5.73
CA ASN A 158 3.01 7.91 -4.37
C ASN A 158 4.16 7.73 -3.36
N ILE A 159 4.94 6.65 -3.51
CA ILE A 159 6.14 6.41 -2.73
C ILE A 159 7.15 7.53 -2.99
N GLU A 160 7.39 7.93 -4.24
CA GLU A 160 8.40 8.94 -4.58
C GLU A 160 8.00 10.34 -4.14
N THR A 161 6.79 10.77 -4.47
CA THR A 161 6.30 12.13 -4.20
C THR A 161 5.92 12.34 -2.74
N GLY A 162 5.69 11.26 -2.00
CA GLY A 162 5.07 11.35 -0.67
C GLY A 162 3.62 11.82 -0.74
N LYS A 163 3.00 11.84 -1.93
CA LYS A 163 1.55 11.88 -2.09
C LYS A 163 0.99 10.62 -1.46
N SER A 164 0.75 10.75 -0.18
CA SER A 164 0.07 9.80 0.64
C SER A 164 -0.59 10.66 1.68
N LEU A 165 -1.89 10.42 1.90
CA LEU A 165 -2.78 11.27 2.69
C LEU A 165 -3.50 12.35 1.85
N GLY A 166 -4.39 11.87 0.97
CA GLY A 166 -5.74 12.39 0.98
C GLY A 166 -6.14 13.48 0.00
N ARG A 167 -5.35 13.80 -1.04
CA ARG A 167 -5.80 14.75 -2.07
C ARG A 167 -6.07 14.14 -3.44
N GLU A 168 -5.29 13.17 -3.86
CA GLU A 168 -5.53 12.34 -5.05
C GLU A 168 -4.61 11.14 -4.88
N LEU A 169 -5.18 9.97 -4.62
CA LEU A 169 -4.43 8.72 -4.62
C LEU A 169 -5.05 7.86 -5.69
N CYS A 170 -4.28 7.63 -6.75
CA CYS A 170 -4.66 6.83 -7.93
C CYS A 170 -5.82 7.43 -8.73
#